data_AF-A0A061AIK8-F1
#
_entry.id   AF-A0A061AIK8-F1
#
_cell.length_a   1.000
_cell.length_b   1.000
_cell.length_c   1.000
_cell.angle_alpha   90.00
_cell.angle_beta   90.00
_cell.angle_gamma   90.00
#
_symmetry.space_group_name_H-M   'P 1'
#
loop_
_entity.id
_entity.type
_entity.pdbx_description
1 polymer ?
#
loop_
_entity_poly.entity_id
_entity_poly.type
_entity_poly.pdbx_seq_one_letter_code
_entity_poly.pdbx_strand_id
1 'polypeptide(L)'
;MKKIILSLLVLATVLVTLPQFFAAPGDLGTVVVHFKKWDGNYTELGSWAWGGFDPQPLHDGLDEFGATFVYENLPEVAPENTETFGFIAVHRPGGGDPDWNNGKYTGDISIPKTIVKGGETVHVYVFQGNANSSEDDPRYFVADNTKFNMLLVYFDPSGSYEENLGVHHWNGWNIPSVDWNSPAQIFTTGGNTATGMAVKIAMVTADKVAESDPAAAPDAGMLIYFGEGDGSKKTGDVKLLNSLGDAPHTLGQVGFSYVYSNGNGYTGGSNVFYGNENYDDFAFNAFSFRLLPYAVDATSGAATGTYAVRNTQIIVKTSAQVANPVAHEDVDTEEEETTAINTVKGWFSVKEKTGEDTYAETGLTVERVDFALRNATIADFVVVLDDATPLDITKEYAIFYNDGVSEAEIAVNMDTEAPVITFPLLPANKIIEVAWGQPFNLADFPLYTATDNRDGDVTLKVFVPAGSNAILDTRVEGDYVIELQVEDAWGNITKETFTFRVVKSGQ
;
A
#
# COMPACT_ATOMS: atom_id res chain seq x y z
N MET A 1 -79.34 -3.92 -39.64
CA MET A 1 -78.51 -4.91 -38.91
C MET A 1 -77.15 -5.17 -39.55
N LYS A 2 -77.02 -5.38 -40.87
CA LYS A 2 -75.71 -5.64 -41.52
C LYS A 2 -74.63 -4.56 -41.34
N LYS A 3 -75.00 -3.28 -41.22
CA LYS A 3 -74.03 -2.18 -41.06
C LYS A 3 -73.48 -2.04 -39.63
N ILE A 4 -74.25 -2.45 -38.61
CA ILE A 4 -73.83 -2.37 -37.19
C ILE A 4 -72.85 -3.49 -36.84
N ILE A 5 -73.08 -4.69 -37.42
CA ILE A 5 -72.20 -5.85 -37.23
C ILE A 5 -70.83 -5.61 -37.86
N LEU A 6 -70.77 -4.92 -39.02
CA LEU A 6 -69.50 -4.61 -39.68
C LEU A 6 -68.68 -3.56 -38.90
N SER A 7 -69.34 -2.55 -38.31
CA SER A 7 -68.66 -1.56 -37.46
C SER A 7 -68.13 -2.16 -36.15
N LEU A 8 -68.84 -3.14 -35.56
CA LEU A 8 -68.36 -3.89 -34.40
C LEU A 8 -67.20 -4.83 -34.77
N LEU A 9 -67.22 -5.42 -35.97
CA LEU A 9 -66.13 -6.28 -36.44
C LEU A 9 -64.84 -5.47 -36.70
N VAL A 10 -64.97 -4.24 -37.22
CA VAL A 10 -63.84 -3.32 -37.45
C VAL A 10 -63.29 -2.77 -36.13
N LEU A 11 -64.14 -2.46 -35.15
CA LEU A 11 -63.68 -2.05 -33.82
C LEU A 11 -63.00 -3.21 -33.07
N ALA A 12 -63.50 -4.43 -33.22
CA ALA A 12 -62.88 -5.63 -32.66
C ALA A 12 -61.57 -6.00 -33.37
N THR A 13 -61.44 -5.76 -34.68
CA THR A 13 -60.14 -5.97 -35.36
C THR A 13 -59.13 -4.90 -35.00
N VAL A 14 -59.51 -3.63 -34.82
CA VAL A 14 -58.60 -2.57 -34.38
C VAL A 14 -58.13 -2.79 -32.93
N LEU A 15 -58.96 -3.37 -32.05
CA LEU A 15 -58.57 -3.77 -30.69
C LEU A 15 -57.69 -5.03 -30.63
N VAL A 16 -57.83 -5.96 -31.59
CA VAL A 16 -57.01 -7.19 -31.68
C VAL A 16 -55.70 -6.94 -32.45
N THR A 17 -55.62 -5.89 -33.25
CA THR A 17 -54.40 -5.45 -33.96
C THR A 17 -53.66 -4.30 -33.26
N LEU A 18 -53.83 -4.12 -31.95
CA LEU A 18 -52.96 -3.30 -31.10
C LEU A 18 -51.93 -4.15 -30.33
N PRO A 19 -50.97 -4.85 -30.95
CA PRO A 19 -49.89 -5.50 -30.22
C PRO A 19 -48.71 -4.56 -29.93
N GLN A 20 -48.88 -3.24 -29.77
CA GLN A 20 -47.74 -2.29 -29.76
C GLN A 20 -47.73 -1.17 -28.70
N PHE A 21 -48.49 -1.23 -27.60
CA PHE A 21 -48.36 -0.19 -26.54
C PHE A 21 -48.23 -0.69 -25.11
N PHE A 22 -48.25 -2.02 -24.91
CA PHE A 22 -47.79 -2.60 -23.66
C PHE A 22 -46.78 -3.66 -24.08
N ALA A 23 -45.53 -3.47 -23.67
CA ALA A 23 -44.61 -4.59 -23.61
C ALA A 23 -45.36 -5.74 -22.93
N ALA A 24 -45.25 -6.97 -23.47
CA ALA A 24 -45.51 -8.14 -22.64
C ALA A 24 -44.77 -7.93 -21.30
N PRO A 25 -45.25 -8.42 -20.15
CA PRO A 25 -44.47 -8.41 -18.93
C PRO A 25 -43.20 -9.23 -19.18
N GLY A 26 -42.21 -8.58 -19.80
CA GLY A 26 -40.83 -9.01 -19.83
C GLY A 26 -40.41 -8.98 -18.39
N ASP A 27 -39.72 -10.04 -17.99
CA ASP A 27 -39.24 -10.22 -16.64
C ASP A 27 -38.52 -8.91 -16.24
N LEU A 28 -39.12 -8.18 -15.30
CA LEU A 28 -38.58 -6.90 -14.83
C LEU A 28 -37.38 -7.19 -13.94
N GLY A 29 -36.30 -6.45 -14.12
CA GLY A 29 -35.09 -6.57 -13.31
C GLY A 29 -34.87 -5.38 -12.39
N THR A 30 -33.90 -5.54 -11.49
CA THR A 30 -33.39 -4.46 -10.65
C THR A 30 -31.92 -4.22 -10.98
N VAL A 31 -31.51 -2.96 -11.06
CA VAL A 31 -30.10 -2.57 -11.14
C VAL A 31 -29.73 -1.81 -9.88
N VAL A 32 -28.65 -2.22 -9.22
CA VAL A 32 -28.06 -1.48 -8.09
C VAL A 32 -26.73 -0.91 -8.53
N VAL A 33 -26.63 0.42 -8.53
CA VAL A 33 -25.36 1.13 -8.74
C VAL A 33 -24.71 1.36 -7.38
N HIS A 34 -23.54 0.77 -7.21
CA HIS A 34 -22.64 0.89 -6.08
C HIS A 34 -21.61 1.96 -6.38
N PHE A 35 -21.51 2.98 -5.54
CA PHE A 35 -20.61 4.11 -5.73
C PHE A 35 -19.60 4.23 -4.58
N LYS A 36 -18.31 4.16 -4.93
CA LYS A 36 -17.19 4.39 -3.99
C LYS A 36 -16.70 5.82 -4.09
N LYS A 37 -16.75 6.52 -2.97
CA LYS A 37 -16.03 7.78 -2.78
C LYS A 37 -14.74 7.50 -2.01
N TRP A 38 -13.63 8.08 -2.45
CA TRP A 38 -12.31 7.72 -1.92
C TRP A 38 -12.15 8.07 -0.43
N ASP A 39 -12.79 9.15 0.01
CA ASP A 39 -12.79 9.61 1.41
C ASP A 39 -13.88 8.95 2.28
N GLY A 40 -14.71 8.07 1.70
CA GLY A 40 -15.82 7.41 2.41
C GLY A 40 -16.95 8.33 2.88
N ASN A 41 -16.93 9.63 2.54
CA ASN A 41 -17.94 10.58 3.01
C ASN A 41 -19.08 10.76 1.99
N TYR A 42 -20.18 10.07 2.26
CA TYR A 42 -21.39 10.07 1.43
C TYR A 42 -22.44 11.12 1.83
N THR A 43 -22.09 12.04 2.74
CA THR A 43 -23.00 13.13 3.13
C THR A 43 -23.39 13.94 1.90
N GLU A 44 -24.69 14.17 1.73
CA GLU A 44 -25.23 14.95 0.59
C GLU A 44 -24.82 14.38 -0.79
N LEU A 45 -24.55 13.08 -0.86
CA LEU A 45 -24.38 12.38 -2.13
C LEU A 45 -25.74 11.97 -2.68
N GLY A 46 -26.04 12.37 -3.92
CA GLY A 46 -27.14 11.82 -4.70
C GLY A 46 -26.71 11.50 -6.13
N SER A 47 -27.69 11.30 -7.01
CA SER A 47 -27.45 11.01 -8.43
C SER A 47 -28.17 11.99 -9.34
N TRP A 48 -27.57 12.25 -10.49
CA TRP A 48 -28.31 12.66 -11.68
C TRP A 48 -28.37 11.49 -12.64
N ALA A 49 -29.53 11.25 -13.23
CA ALA A 49 -29.74 10.06 -14.05
C ALA A 49 -30.69 10.33 -15.23
N TRP A 50 -30.59 9.50 -16.27
CA TRP A 50 -31.45 9.56 -17.45
C TRP A 50 -31.59 8.18 -18.13
N GLY A 51 -32.37 8.12 -19.21
CA GLY A 51 -32.49 6.91 -20.03
C GLY A 51 -33.36 5.80 -19.41
N GLY A 52 -34.09 6.10 -18.33
CA GLY A 52 -34.91 5.13 -17.59
C GLY A 52 -34.50 5.00 -16.12
N PHE A 53 -33.33 5.53 -15.73
CA PHE A 53 -33.00 5.78 -14.33
C PHE A 53 -33.60 7.11 -13.87
N ASP A 54 -34.22 7.10 -12.70
CA ASP A 54 -34.75 8.29 -12.06
C ASP A 54 -33.68 8.97 -11.19
N PRO A 55 -33.49 10.30 -11.27
CA PRO A 55 -32.54 10.99 -10.40
C PRO A 55 -32.89 10.83 -8.92
N GLN A 56 -31.89 10.54 -8.08
CA GLN A 56 -32.10 10.41 -6.65
C GLN A 56 -31.52 11.61 -5.88
N PRO A 57 -32.33 12.28 -5.02
CA PRO A 57 -31.87 13.38 -4.17
C PRO A 57 -30.72 13.00 -3.24
N LEU A 58 -30.75 11.78 -2.72
CA LEU A 58 -29.71 11.16 -1.91
C LEU A 58 -29.63 9.67 -2.30
N HIS A 59 -28.49 9.03 -2.04
CA HIS A 59 -28.35 7.58 -2.17
C HIS A 59 -29.37 6.81 -1.30
N ASP A 60 -29.75 5.61 -1.72
CA ASP A 60 -30.77 4.78 -1.05
C ASP A 60 -30.24 4.10 0.22
N GLY A 61 -28.93 3.85 0.27
CA GLY A 61 -28.29 3.20 1.41
C GLY A 61 -26.78 3.17 1.31
N LEU A 62 -26.15 2.58 2.32
CA LEU A 62 -24.73 2.24 2.30
C LEU A 62 -24.62 0.72 2.44
N ASP A 63 -23.72 0.10 1.70
CA ASP A 63 -23.33 -1.28 1.86
C ASP A 63 -21.83 -1.40 2.17
N GLU A 64 -21.28 -2.60 2.06
CA GLU A 64 -19.85 -2.79 2.27
C GLU A 64 -19.05 -1.94 1.30
N PHE A 65 -19.36 -1.93 0.00
CA PHE A 65 -18.58 -1.17 -0.97
C PHE A 65 -18.70 0.34 -0.76
N GLY A 66 -19.91 0.88 -0.65
CA GLY A 66 -20.14 2.32 -0.56
C GLY A 66 -21.61 2.70 -0.62
N ALA A 67 -21.92 3.80 -1.30
CA ALA A 67 -23.30 4.26 -1.46
C ALA A 67 -24.04 3.48 -2.55
N THR A 68 -25.30 3.15 -2.31
CA THR A 68 -26.14 2.39 -3.24
C THR A 68 -27.25 3.24 -3.83
N PHE A 69 -27.52 3.03 -5.12
CA PHE A 69 -28.65 3.59 -5.86
C PHE A 69 -29.41 2.45 -6.52
N VAL A 70 -30.66 2.25 -6.15
CA VAL A 70 -31.51 1.12 -6.54
C VAL A 70 -32.53 1.57 -7.58
N TYR A 71 -32.49 0.93 -8.75
CA TYR A 71 -33.40 1.17 -9.87
C TYR A 71 -34.20 -0.10 -10.14
N GLU A 72 -35.45 -0.12 -9.68
CA GLU A 72 -36.35 -1.26 -9.81
C GLU A 72 -37.23 -1.17 -11.06
N ASN A 73 -37.86 -2.29 -11.41
CA ASN A 73 -38.88 -2.38 -12.47
C ASN A 73 -38.33 -1.99 -13.86
N LEU A 74 -37.06 -2.29 -14.12
CA LEU A 74 -36.42 -2.02 -15.40
C LEU A 74 -36.76 -3.15 -16.39
N PRO A 75 -37.14 -2.82 -17.64
CA PRO A 75 -37.43 -3.86 -18.62
C PRO A 75 -36.13 -4.50 -19.13
N GLU A 76 -36.09 -5.83 -19.14
CA GLU A 76 -35.08 -6.56 -19.92
C GLU A 76 -35.27 -6.26 -21.41
N VAL A 77 -34.15 -6.00 -22.09
CA VAL A 77 -34.12 -5.65 -23.52
C VAL A 77 -33.35 -6.69 -24.32
N ALA A 78 -33.60 -6.74 -25.63
CA ALA A 78 -32.92 -7.66 -26.53
C ALA A 78 -31.39 -7.40 -26.57
N PRO A 79 -30.53 -8.43 -26.75
CA PRO A 79 -29.08 -8.29 -26.73
C PRO A 79 -28.49 -7.28 -27.74
N GLU A 80 -29.19 -7.03 -28.85
CA GLU A 80 -28.82 -6.05 -29.87
C GLU A 80 -29.18 -4.59 -29.51
N ASN A 81 -29.82 -4.36 -28.36
CA ASN A 81 -30.17 -3.02 -27.90
C ASN A 81 -28.91 -2.21 -27.59
N THR A 82 -28.85 -0.98 -28.13
CA THR A 82 -27.72 -0.06 -27.96
C THR A 82 -28.03 1.13 -27.07
N GLU A 83 -29.22 1.17 -26.46
CA GLU A 83 -29.59 2.24 -25.53
C GLU A 83 -28.88 2.07 -24.19
N THR A 84 -28.67 3.20 -23.52
CA THR A 84 -27.99 3.25 -22.21
C THR A 84 -28.86 3.96 -21.18
N PHE A 85 -28.66 3.57 -19.93
CA PHE A 85 -28.96 4.38 -18.75
C PHE A 85 -27.81 5.35 -18.52
N GLY A 86 -28.15 6.53 -18.04
CA GLY A 86 -27.17 7.52 -17.64
C GLY A 86 -27.08 7.68 -16.14
N PHE A 87 -25.87 7.81 -15.63
CA PHE A 87 -25.61 8.00 -14.21
C PHE A 87 -24.48 9.01 -13.97
N ILE A 88 -24.69 9.94 -13.04
CA ILE A 88 -23.67 10.83 -12.50
C ILE A 88 -23.83 10.84 -10.98
N ALA A 89 -22.77 10.48 -10.26
CA ALA A 89 -22.70 10.71 -8.81
C ALA A 89 -22.40 12.19 -8.56
N VAL A 90 -23.21 12.86 -7.74
CA VAL A 90 -23.15 14.31 -7.59
C VAL A 90 -23.52 14.76 -6.18
N HIS A 91 -22.83 15.79 -5.71
CA HIS A 91 -23.16 16.49 -4.49
C HIS A 91 -24.48 17.26 -4.63
N ARG A 92 -25.40 17.04 -3.70
CA ARG A 92 -26.72 17.69 -3.62
C ARG A 92 -26.87 18.31 -2.23
N PRO A 93 -26.49 19.58 -2.04
CA PRO A 93 -26.62 20.27 -0.76
C PRO A 93 -28.05 20.16 -0.21
N GLY A 94 -28.19 19.65 1.01
CA GLY A 94 -29.49 19.40 1.65
C GLY A 94 -30.42 18.43 0.89
N GLY A 95 -29.90 17.61 -0.02
CA GLY A 95 -30.68 16.77 -0.94
C GLY A 95 -31.39 17.55 -2.05
N GLY A 96 -30.98 18.80 -2.31
CA GLY A 96 -31.59 19.68 -3.31
C GLY A 96 -31.08 19.42 -4.74
N ASP A 97 -30.98 20.50 -5.50
CA ASP A 97 -30.44 20.47 -6.85
C ASP A 97 -28.94 20.08 -6.85
N PRO A 98 -28.45 19.40 -7.89
CA PRO A 98 -27.03 19.08 -8.01
C PRO A 98 -26.15 20.34 -8.06
N ASP A 99 -25.04 20.33 -7.33
CA ASP A 99 -23.99 21.32 -7.50
C ASP A 99 -23.16 21.00 -8.76
N TRP A 100 -23.50 21.67 -9.85
CA TRP A 100 -22.82 21.49 -11.13
C TRP A 100 -21.46 22.18 -11.25
N ASN A 101 -21.14 23.12 -10.36
CA ASN A 101 -19.90 23.88 -10.48
C ASN A 101 -18.72 23.05 -9.98
N ASN A 102 -18.86 22.42 -8.80
CA ASN A 102 -17.80 21.63 -8.17
C ASN A 102 -18.28 20.34 -7.50
N GLY A 103 -19.55 19.95 -7.70
CA GLY A 103 -20.15 18.82 -7.01
C GLY A 103 -20.18 17.51 -7.79
N LYS A 104 -19.72 17.46 -9.05
CA LYS A 104 -19.66 16.21 -9.82
C LYS A 104 -18.57 15.29 -9.26
N TYR A 105 -18.94 14.09 -8.87
CA TYR A 105 -17.99 13.05 -8.46
C TYR A 105 -17.63 12.09 -9.59
N THR A 106 -18.43 12.05 -10.66
CA THR A 106 -18.14 11.33 -11.90
C THR A 106 -18.46 12.20 -13.11
N GLY A 107 -17.88 11.82 -14.25
CA GLY A 107 -18.40 12.19 -15.56
C GLY A 107 -19.72 11.46 -15.86
N ASP A 108 -20.12 11.53 -17.12
CA ASP A 108 -21.35 10.94 -17.64
C ASP A 108 -21.13 9.44 -17.86
N ILE A 109 -21.65 8.62 -16.94
CA ILE A 109 -21.52 7.16 -17.01
C ILE A 109 -22.68 6.59 -17.82
N SER A 110 -22.36 5.88 -18.91
CA SER A 110 -23.34 5.33 -19.86
C SER A 110 -23.41 3.81 -19.74
N ILE A 111 -24.42 3.31 -19.02
CA ILE A 111 -24.59 1.88 -18.70
C ILE A 111 -25.57 1.23 -19.71
N PRO A 112 -25.17 0.20 -20.48
CA PRO A 112 -26.05 -0.47 -21.45
C PRO A 112 -27.30 -1.05 -20.82
N LYS A 113 -28.46 -0.88 -21.47
CA LYS A 113 -29.71 -1.48 -20.97
C LYS A 113 -29.72 -3.01 -20.98
N THR A 114 -28.86 -3.62 -21.80
CA THR A 114 -28.71 -5.08 -21.94
C THR A 114 -28.21 -5.78 -20.68
N ILE A 115 -27.71 -5.02 -19.69
CA ILE A 115 -27.33 -5.58 -18.38
C ILE A 115 -28.55 -6.06 -17.59
N VAL A 116 -29.74 -5.49 -17.82
CA VAL A 116 -30.95 -5.85 -17.06
C VAL A 116 -31.31 -7.29 -17.35
N LYS A 117 -31.47 -8.08 -16.29
CA LYS A 117 -31.93 -9.47 -16.33
C LYS A 117 -33.21 -9.59 -15.54
N GLY A 118 -34.24 -10.12 -16.17
CA GLY A 118 -35.54 -10.18 -15.54
C GLY A 118 -35.62 -11.14 -14.36
N GLY A 119 -36.28 -10.70 -13.29
CA GLY A 119 -36.35 -11.46 -12.03
C GLY A 119 -35.04 -11.47 -11.23
N GLU A 120 -34.00 -10.78 -11.70
CA GLU A 120 -32.69 -10.72 -11.05
C GLU A 120 -32.35 -9.29 -10.60
N THR A 121 -31.41 -9.21 -9.66
CA THR A 121 -30.74 -7.96 -9.30
C THR A 121 -29.34 -7.97 -9.89
N VAL A 122 -28.98 -6.92 -10.63
CA VAL A 122 -27.68 -6.77 -11.27
C VAL A 122 -26.91 -5.65 -10.58
N HIS A 123 -25.66 -5.93 -10.21
CA HIS A 123 -24.82 -5.02 -9.44
C HIS A 123 -23.79 -4.33 -10.35
N VAL A 124 -23.75 -3.00 -10.32
CA VAL A 124 -22.83 -2.16 -11.11
C VAL A 124 -21.98 -1.32 -10.17
N TYR A 125 -20.66 -1.33 -10.33
CA TYR A 125 -19.71 -0.61 -9.48
C TYR A 125 -19.11 0.58 -10.22
N VAL A 126 -19.08 1.73 -9.55
CA VAL A 126 -18.58 3.02 -10.06
C VAL A 126 -17.74 3.67 -8.96
N PHE A 127 -16.66 4.34 -9.35
CA PHE A 127 -15.75 5.02 -8.40
C PHE A 127 -15.70 6.53 -8.63
N GLN A 128 -15.23 7.28 -7.64
CA GLN A 128 -15.03 8.72 -7.73
C GLN A 128 -13.92 9.11 -8.73
N GLY A 129 -14.05 10.31 -9.27
CA GLY A 129 -13.08 10.93 -10.17
C GLY A 129 -13.15 10.37 -11.59
N ASN A 130 -14.18 9.58 -11.86
CA ASN A 130 -14.36 8.90 -13.13
C ASN A 130 -14.62 9.89 -14.26
N ALA A 131 -14.09 9.61 -15.45
CA ALA A 131 -14.37 10.42 -16.64
C ALA A 131 -15.70 9.99 -17.29
N ASN A 132 -16.05 10.60 -18.42
CA ASN A 132 -17.17 10.13 -19.24
C ASN A 132 -16.87 8.73 -19.80
N SER A 133 -17.89 7.88 -19.88
CA SER A 133 -17.79 6.58 -20.56
C SER A 133 -17.41 6.74 -22.04
N SER A 134 -16.61 5.81 -22.54
CA SER A 134 -16.33 5.62 -23.97
C SER A 134 -16.47 4.14 -24.34
N GLU A 135 -16.39 3.83 -25.64
CA GLU A 135 -16.42 2.44 -26.12
C GLU A 135 -15.26 1.61 -25.55
N ASP A 136 -14.07 2.22 -25.43
CA ASP A 136 -12.86 1.55 -24.94
C ASP A 136 -12.70 1.59 -23.40
N ASP A 137 -13.43 2.48 -22.72
CA ASP A 137 -13.38 2.59 -21.26
C ASP A 137 -14.79 2.88 -20.73
N PRO A 138 -15.55 1.84 -20.34
CA PRO A 138 -16.94 1.98 -19.95
C PRO A 138 -17.10 2.77 -18.64
N ARG A 139 -16.04 2.90 -17.81
CA ARG A 139 -16.09 3.62 -16.52
C ARG A 139 -17.07 3.01 -15.50
N TYR A 140 -17.52 1.78 -15.69
CA TYR A 140 -18.32 1.02 -14.73
C TYR A 140 -17.98 -0.47 -14.81
N PHE A 141 -18.32 -1.21 -13.76
CA PHE A 141 -17.98 -2.63 -13.65
C PHE A 141 -19.22 -3.44 -13.25
N VAL A 142 -19.61 -4.43 -14.04
CA VAL A 142 -20.84 -5.21 -13.81
C VAL A 142 -20.49 -6.59 -13.27
N ALA A 143 -21.11 -6.98 -12.15
CA ALA A 143 -20.97 -8.33 -11.63
C ALA A 143 -21.83 -9.32 -12.42
N ASP A 144 -21.30 -10.53 -12.62
CA ASP A 144 -22.03 -11.64 -13.25
C ASP A 144 -22.68 -12.52 -12.18
N ASN A 145 -24.01 -12.57 -12.17
CA ASN A 145 -24.82 -13.35 -11.23
C ASN A 145 -24.57 -14.87 -11.33
N THR A 146 -23.94 -15.33 -12.41
CA THR A 146 -23.65 -16.75 -12.65
C THR A 146 -22.23 -17.16 -12.28
N LYS A 147 -21.40 -16.21 -11.81
CA LYS A 147 -19.97 -16.40 -11.55
C LYS A 147 -19.58 -15.98 -10.14
N PHE A 148 -18.38 -16.35 -9.73
CA PHE A 148 -17.69 -15.65 -8.65
C PHE A 148 -16.98 -14.44 -9.24
N ASN A 149 -17.13 -13.28 -8.61
CA ASN A 149 -16.59 -12.02 -9.11
C ASN A 149 -15.50 -11.53 -8.16
N MET A 150 -14.48 -10.87 -8.69
CA MET A 150 -13.53 -10.09 -7.92
C MET A 150 -13.37 -8.71 -8.56
N LEU A 151 -13.60 -7.67 -7.76
CA LEU A 151 -13.27 -6.31 -8.10
C LEU A 151 -11.83 -6.03 -7.66
N LEU A 152 -10.92 -6.00 -8.64
CA LEU A 152 -9.50 -5.77 -8.43
C LEU A 152 -9.19 -4.28 -8.64
N VAL A 153 -8.75 -3.61 -7.60
CA VAL A 153 -8.35 -2.20 -7.61
C VAL A 153 -6.84 -2.13 -7.45
N TYR A 154 -6.16 -1.44 -8.36
CA TYR A 154 -4.71 -1.23 -8.35
C TYR A 154 -4.37 0.26 -8.42
N PHE A 155 -3.56 0.72 -7.48
CA PHE A 155 -3.07 2.10 -7.44
C PHE A 155 -1.54 2.14 -7.44
N ASP A 156 -0.95 2.92 -8.34
CA ASP A 156 0.49 3.20 -8.30
C ASP A 156 0.69 4.66 -7.84
N PRO A 157 1.28 4.88 -6.65
CA PRO A 157 1.49 6.22 -6.11
C PRO A 157 2.39 7.12 -6.97
N SER A 158 3.19 6.55 -7.88
CA SER A 158 3.95 7.34 -8.85
C SER A 158 3.08 8.08 -9.86
N GLY A 159 1.79 7.71 -9.96
CA GLY A 159 0.87 8.19 -11.01
C GLY A 159 1.22 7.69 -12.42
N SER A 160 2.28 6.89 -12.56
CA SER A 160 2.76 6.37 -13.84
C SER A 160 2.48 4.87 -13.92
N TYR A 161 1.86 4.45 -15.01
CA TYR A 161 1.53 3.05 -15.27
C TYR A 161 2.29 2.58 -16.51
N GLU A 162 2.90 1.40 -16.42
CA GLU A 162 3.55 0.79 -17.58
C GLU A 162 2.52 0.44 -18.66
N GLU A 163 2.89 0.65 -19.93
CA GLU A 163 2.01 0.38 -21.08
C GLU A 163 1.50 -1.07 -21.07
N ASN A 164 2.38 -2.01 -20.71
CA ASN A 164 2.08 -3.44 -20.66
C ASN A 164 1.61 -3.90 -19.26
N LEU A 165 1.13 -3.01 -18.39
CA LEU A 165 0.60 -3.40 -17.09
C LEU A 165 -0.59 -4.35 -17.25
N GLY A 166 -0.53 -5.48 -16.57
CA GLY A 166 -1.64 -6.43 -16.52
C GLY A 166 -1.39 -7.52 -15.50
N VAL A 167 -1.94 -8.70 -15.75
CA VAL A 167 -1.84 -9.83 -14.82
C VAL A 167 -1.28 -11.08 -15.47
N HIS A 168 -0.48 -11.83 -14.71
CA HIS A 168 -0.28 -13.25 -14.96
C HIS A 168 -1.19 -14.00 -14.01
N HIS A 169 -1.96 -14.95 -14.52
CA HIS A 169 -2.99 -15.63 -13.74
C HIS A 169 -2.91 -17.13 -13.92
N TRP A 170 -3.44 -17.85 -12.94
CA TRP A 170 -3.52 -19.30 -12.93
C TRP A 170 -4.84 -19.75 -12.31
N ASN A 171 -5.30 -20.93 -12.76
CA ASN A 171 -6.48 -21.65 -12.27
C ASN A 171 -7.81 -20.89 -12.32
N GLY A 172 -8.77 -21.35 -13.13
CA GLY A 172 -10.19 -21.04 -12.93
C GLY A 172 -10.68 -19.62 -13.30
N TRP A 173 -9.79 -18.68 -13.60
CA TRP A 173 -10.16 -17.35 -14.10
C TRP A 173 -10.73 -17.40 -15.52
N ASN A 174 -11.74 -16.58 -15.78
CA ASN A 174 -12.27 -16.28 -17.11
C ASN A 174 -11.45 -15.18 -17.79
N ILE A 175 -10.13 -15.31 -17.74
CA ILE A 175 -9.16 -14.40 -18.39
C ILE A 175 -8.41 -15.24 -19.44
N PRO A 176 -8.18 -14.73 -20.66
CA PRO A 176 -7.40 -15.46 -21.66
C PRO A 176 -6.04 -15.89 -21.13
N SER A 177 -5.61 -17.13 -21.44
CA SER A 177 -4.25 -17.59 -21.11
C SER A 177 -3.21 -16.68 -21.75
N VAL A 178 -2.15 -16.39 -21.00
CA VAL A 178 -1.09 -15.49 -21.41
C VAL A 178 0.29 -16.09 -21.17
N ASP A 179 1.25 -15.69 -22.01
CA ASP A 179 2.66 -16.02 -21.82
C ASP A 179 3.27 -15.19 -20.68
N TRP A 180 4.32 -15.71 -20.05
CA TRP A 180 4.95 -15.06 -18.90
C TRP A 180 5.45 -13.63 -19.17
N ASN A 181 5.82 -13.26 -20.38
CA ASN A 181 6.26 -11.89 -20.69
C ASN A 181 5.20 -11.06 -21.43
N SER A 182 3.94 -11.50 -21.41
CA SER A 182 2.83 -10.84 -22.12
C SER A 182 1.57 -10.85 -21.25
N PRO A 183 1.57 -10.10 -20.13
CA PRO A 183 0.44 -9.98 -19.21
C PRO A 183 -0.91 -9.82 -19.89
N ALA A 184 -1.96 -10.36 -19.27
CA ALA A 184 -3.33 -10.05 -19.65
C ALA A 184 -3.65 -8.61 -19.20
N GLN A 185 -3.79 -7.69 -20.16
CA GLN A 185 -4.16 -6.30 -19.91
C GLN A 185 -5.65 -6.21 -19.60
N ILE A 186 -6.00 -6.41 -18.33
CA ILE A 186 -7.39 -6.41 -17.84
C ILE A 186 -7.84 -5.08 -17.25
N PHE A 187 -6.90 -4.17 -17.00
CA PHE A 187 -7.16 -2.93 -16.28
C PHE A 187 -7.72 -1.84 -17.20
N THR A 188 -8.71 -1.14 -16.68
CA THR A 188 -9.18 0.15 -17.21
C THR A 188 -8.99 1.23 -16.15
N THR A 189 -9.13 2.51 -16.51
CA THR A 189 -9.10 3.56 -15.50
C THR A 189 -10.50 3.69 -14.89
N GLY A 190 -10.69 3.15 -13.70
CA GLY A 190 -12.01 3.12 -13.04
C GLY A 190 -12.36 4.37 -12.25
N GLY A 191 -11.38 5.25 -11.99
CA GLY A 191 -11.57 6.52 -11.28
C GLY A 191 -10.26 7.31 -11.16
N ASN A 192 -10.33 8.47 -10.53
CA ASN A 192 -9.15 9.30 -10.23
C ASN A 192 -9.20 9.76 -8.76
N THR A 193 -8.04 9.85 -8.12
CA THR A 193 -7.90 10.47 -6.79
C THR A 193 -8.28 11.95 -6.82
N ALA A 194 -8.41 12.58 -5.65
CA ALA A 194 -8.65 14.02 -5.55
C ALA A 194 -7.53 14.87 -6.22
N THR A 195 -6.31 14.32 -6.31
CA THR A 195 -5.17 14.93 -7.00
C THR A 195 -5.11 14.63 -8.50
N GLY A 196 -6.09 13.89 -9.03
CA GLY A 196 -6.19 13.56 -10.45
C GLY A 196 -5.39 12.34 -10.90
N MET A 197 -4.81 11.57 -9.97
CA MET A 197 -4.09 10.34 -10.31
C MET A 197 -5.07 9.22 -10.65
N ALA A 198 -4.84 8.53 -11.76
CA ALA A 198 -5.67 7.41 -12.19
C ALA A 198 -5.62 6.26 -11.19
N VAL A 199 -6.75 5.57 -11.03
CA VAL A 199 -6.86 4.30 -10.30
C VAL A 199 -7.27 3.22 -11.31
N LYS A 200 -6.49 2.13 -11.37
CA LYS A 200 -6.73 1.02 -12.30
C LYS A 200 -7.64 -0.01 -11.69
N ILE A 201 -8.67 -0.42 -12.43
CA ILE A 201 -9.69 -1.32 -11.90
C ILE A 201 -10.04 -2.36 -12.96
N ALA A 202 -10.31 -3.58 -12.49
CA ALA A 202 -10.81 -4.68 -13.30
C ALA A 202 -11.89 -5.44 -12.53
N MET A 203 -12.95 -5.83 -13.23
CA MET A 203 -13.87 -6.87 -12.76
C MET A 203 -13.47 -8.18 -13.43
N VAL A 204 -13.03 -9.14 -12.63
CA VAL A 204 -12.64 -10.47 -13.13
C VAL A 204 -13.59 -11.51 -12.57
N THR A 205 -13.82 -12.56 -13.34
CA THR A 205 -14.77 -13.62 -12.97
C THR A 205 -14.13 -14.99 -13.02
N ALA A 206 -14.69 -15.92 -12.25
CA ALA A 206 -14.26 -17.31 -12.22
C ALA A 206 -15.48 -18.24 -12.20
N ASP A 207 -15.32 -19.38 -12.87
CA ASP A 207 -16.32 -20.44 -12.91
C ASP A 207 -16.27 -21.28 -11.62
N LYS A 208 -17.40 -21.86 -11.23
CA LYS A 208 -17.46 -22.83 -10.13
C LYS A 208 -16.64 -24.09 -10.45
N VAL A 209 -16.04 -24.70 -9.43
CA VAL A 209 -15.19 -25.89 -9.58
C VAL A 209 -16.00 -27.15 -9.89
N ALA A 210 -17.22 -27.26 -9.34
CA ALA A 210 -18.09 -28.40 -9.57
C ALA A 210 -19.57 -28.01 -9.49
N GLU A 211 -20.38 -28.58 -10.39
CA GLU A 211 -21.85 -28.43 -10.36
C GLU A 211 -22.49 -28.89 -9.04
N SER A 212 -21.86 -29.86 -8.36
CA SER A 212 -22.37 -30.44 -7.12
C SER A 212 -22.14 -29.58 -5.88
N ASP A 213 -21.30 -28.55 -5.97
CA ASP A 213 -21.01 -27.64 -4.86
C ASP A 213 -21.05 -26.18 -5.34
N PRO A 214 -22.22 -25.51 -5.26
CA PRO A 214 -22.37 -24.14 -5.72
C PRO A 214 -21.56 -23.13 -4.88
N ALA A 215 -21.00 -23.54 -3.73
CA ALA A 215 -20.15 -22.70 -2.90
C ALA A 215 -18.63 -22.91 -3.16
N ALA A 216 -18.27 -23.86 -4.02
CA ALA A 216 -16.88 -24.16 -4.35
C ALA A 216 -16.32 -23.18 -5.40
N ALA A 217 -15.89 -22.02 -4.95
CA ALA A 217 -15.04 -21.13 -5.73
C ALA A 217 -13.67 -21.77 -5.99
N PRO A 218 -13.04 -21.53 -7.16
CA PRO A 218 -11.71 -22.04 -7.46
C PRO A 218 -10.64 -21.33 -6.64
N ASP A 219 -9.54 -22.04 -6.34
CA ASP A 219 -8.29 -21.44 -5.83
C ASP A 219 -7.54 -20.73 -6.97
N ALA A 220 -8.21 -19.71 -7.50
CA ALA A 220 -7.76 -18.87 -8.59
C ALA A 220 -6.82 -17.80 -8.05
N GLY A 221 -5.66 -17.66 -8.68
CA GLY A 221 -4.64 -16.69 -8.27
C GLY A 221 -4.07 -15.91 -9.44
N MET A 222 -3.52 -14.73 -9.14
CA MET A 222 -2.84 -13.89 -10.12
C MET A 222 -1.76 -13.04 -9.47
N LEU A 223 -0.90 -12.44 -10.28
CA LEU A 223 0.01 -11.36 -9.88
C LEU A 223 -0.08 -10.23 -10.90
N ILE A 224 0.11 -9.00 -10.43
CA ILE A 224 0.15 -7.77 -11.23
C ILE A 224 1.61 -7.47 -11.59
N TYR A 225 1.87 -7.22 -12.87
CA TYR A 225 3.21 -6.96 -13.42
C TYR A 225 3.14 -6.41 -14.85
N PHE A 226 4.28 -6.06 -15.46
CA PHE A 226 4.35 -5.50 -16.82
C PHE A 226 5.18 -6.31 -17.83
N GLY A 227 5.49 -7.58 -17.53
CA GLY A 227 6.00 -8.53 -18.53
C GLY A 227 7.52 -8.57 -18.75
N GLU A 228 8.32 -7.91 -17.91
CA GLU A 228 9.79 -7.92 -17.99
C GLU A 228 10.43 -8.85 -16.94
N GLY A 229 9.90 -10.06 -16.80
CA GLY A 229 10.37 -11.03 -15.81
C GLY A 229 10.09 -10.64 -14.36
N ASP A 230 10.79 -11.28 -13.41
CA ASP A 230 10.51 -11.12 -11.97
C ASP A 230 10.70 -9.69 -11.45
N GLY A 231 11.61 -8.92 -12.07
CA GLY A 231 11.85 -7.52 -11.73
C GLY A 231 10.67 -6.60 -12.07
N SER A 232 9.70 -7.06 -12.88
CA SER A 232 8.52 -6.29 -13.26
C SER A 232 7.29 -6.53 -12.37
N LYS A 233 7.40 -7.43 -11.39
CA LYS A 233 6.31 -7.73 -10.45
C LYS A 233 5.97 -6.50 -9.59
N LYS A 234 4.68 -6.25 -9.42
CA LYS A 234 4.15 -5.18 -8.56
C LYS A 234 3.56 -5.73 -7.25
N THR A 235 3.31 -7.04 -7.18
CA THR A 235 2.62 -7.69 -6.06
C THR A 235 3.06 -9.14 -5.90
N GLY A 236 2.88 -9.67 -4.70
CA GLY A 236 2.74 -11.11 -4.49
C GLY A 236 1.38 -11.64 -4.99
N ASP A 237 1.04 -12.87 -4.62
CA ASP A 237 -0.19 -13.53 -5.08
C ASP A 237 -1.47 -12.80 -4.62
N VAL A 238 -2.33 -12.49 -5.59
CA VAL A 238 -3.71 -12.02 -5.42
C VAL A 238 -4.66 -13.20 -5.63
N LYS A 239 -5.48 -13.54 -4.64
CA LYS A 239 -6.30 -14.76 -4.63
C LYS A 239 -7.80 -14.49 -4.55
N LEU A 240 -8.59 -15.20 -5.35
CA LEU A 240 -10.04 -15.12 -5.34
C LEU A 240 -10.64 -15.48 -3.98
N LEU A 241 -10.24 -16.62 -3.42
CA LEU A 241 -10.80 -17.12 -2.16
C LEU A 241 -10.59 -16.12 -1.02
N ASN A 242 -9.43 -15.49 -0.95
CA ASN A 242 -9.16 -14.44 0.04
C ASN A 242 -10.08 -13.23 -0.17
N SER A 243 -10.34 -12.83 -1.43
CA SER A 243 -11.21 -11.70 -1.74
C SER A 243 -12.68 -11.94 -1.39
N LEU A 244 -13.14 -13.20 -1.43
CA LEU A 244 -14.52 -13.60 -1.12
C LEU A 244 -14.78 -13.79 0.38
N GLY A 245 -13.73 -13.75 1.22
CA GLY A 245 -13.82 -13.93 2.67
C GLY A 245 -14.02 -15.39 3.08
N ASP A 246 -14.75 -15.61 4.18
CA ASP A 246 -15.03 -16.95 4.69
C ASP A 246 -16.18 -17.63 3.92
N ALA A 247 -16.07 -18.95 3.74
CA ALA A 247 -17.11 -19.77 3.12
C ALA A 247 -18.39 -19.86 4.00
N PRO A 248 -19.58 -20.14 3.42
CA PRO A 248 -19.83 -20.49 2.02
C PRO A 248 -19.91 -19.28 1.08
N HIS A 249 -19.36 -19.43 -0.12
CA HIS A 249 -19.47 -18.42 -1.18
C HIS A 249 -20.74 -18.64 -2.02
N THR A 250 -21.18 -17.59 -2.72
CA THR A 250 -22.35 -17.66 -3.60
C THR A 250 -22.07 -17.07 -4.98
N LEU A 251 -22.73 -17.58 -6.02
CA LEU A 251 -22.65 -16.99 -7.35
C LEU A 251 -23.28 -15.58 -7.33
N GLY A 252 -22.70 -14.66 -8.09
CA GLY A 252 -23.01 -13.23 -8.03
C GLY A 252 -22.28 -12.48 -6.92
N GLN A 253 -21.70 -13.16 -5.93
CA GLN A 253 -20.89 -12.51 -4.90
C GLN A 253 -19.68 -11.83 -5.53
N VAL A 254 -19.39 -10.61 -5.06
CA VAL A 254 -18.20 -9.84 -5.43
C VAL A 254 -17.24 -9.82 -4.26
N GLY A 255 -16.07 -10.41 -4.46
CA GLY A 255 -14.92 -10.22 -3.57
C GLY A 255 -14.17 -8.94 -3.93
N PHE A 256 -13.51 -8.34 -2.94
CA PHE A 256 -12.71 -7.14 -3.14
C PHE A 256 -11.23 -7.43 -2.94
N SER A 257 -10.39 -6.92 -3.85
CA SER A 257 -8.95 -6.90 -3.66
C SER A 257 -8.43 -5.52 -4.04
N TYR A 258 -7.89 -4.83 -3.05
CA TYR A 258 -7.24 -3.54 -3.22
C TYR A 258 -5.73 -3.73 -3.16
N VAL A 259 -5.00 -3.20 -4.13
CA VAL A 259 -3.56 -3.35 -4.26
C VAL A 259 -2.95 -1.98 -4.47
N TYR A 260 -1.92 -1.63 -3.71
CA TYR A 260 -1.09 -0.46 -4.01
C TYR A 260 0.31 -0.88 -4.43
N SER A 261 0.96 -0.11 -5.30
CA SER A 261 2.31 -0.41 -5.77
C SER A 261 3.34 -0.16 -4.67
N ASN A 262 4.14 -1.18 -4.34
CA ASN A 262 5.35 -1.06 -3.51
C ASN A 262 6.63 -0.92 -4.37
N GLY A 263 6.47 -0.56 -5.65
CA GLY A 263 7.55 -0.51 -6.62
C GLY A 263 7.78 -1.84 -7.36
N ASN A 264 8.76 -1.82 -8.25
CA ASN A 264 9.07 -2.92 -9.16
C ASN A 264 9.86 -4.03 -8.46
N GLY A 265 9.59 -5.28 -8.82
CA GLY A 265 10.22 -6.46 -8.25
C GLY A 265 9.64 -6.88 -6.89
N TYR A 266 8.54 -6.27 -6.46
CA TYR A 266 7.92 -6.57 -5.17
C TYR A 266 7.12 -7.87 -5.23
N THR A 267 7.35 -8.76 -4.26
CA THR A 267 6.73 -10.11 -4.20
C THR A 267 6.15 -10.47 -2.82
N GLY A 268 6.25 -9.59 -1.82
CA GLY A 268 5.93 -9.89 -0.42
C GLY A 268 4.44 -9.93 -0.07
N GLY A 269 3.55 -9.52 -0.98
CA GLY A 269 2.09 -9.54 -0.81
C GLY A 269 1.51 -8.60 0.27
N SER A 270 2.34 -7.91 1.07
CA SER A 270 1.90 -6.96 2.11
C SER A 270 1.25 -5.69 1.55
N ASN A 271 1.14 -5.58 0.22
CA ASN A 271 0.45 -4.51 -0.47
C ASN A 271 -0.93 -4.92 -1.02
N VAL A 272 -1.40 -6.12 -0.68
CA VAL A 272 -2.72 -6.64 -1.08
C VAL A 272 -3.65 -6.66 0.13
N PHE A 273 -4.80 -6.02 -0.01
CA PHE A 273 -5.83 -5.88 1.00
C PHE A 273 -7.10 -6.55 0.48
N TYR A 274 -7.53 -7.62 1.15
CA TYR A 274 -8.71 -8.39 0.77
C TYR A 274 -9.94 -7.95 1.54
N GLY A 275 -11.11 -8.00 0.91
CA GLY A 275 -12.35 -7.59 1.55
C GLY A 275 -12.45 -6.06 1.67
N ASN A 276 -13.69 -5.56 1.74
CA ASN A 276 -13.89 -4.13 1.85
C ASN A 276 -13.56 -3.57 3.24
N GLU A 277 -13.61 -4.40 4.28
CA GLU A 277 -13.18 -4.06 5.63
C GLU A 277 -11.72 -3.56 5.71
N ASN A 278 -10.87 -3.93 4.74
CA ASN A 278 -9.49 -3.47 4.65
C ASN A 278 -9.30 -2.29 3.67
N TYR A 279 -10.40 -1.68 3.19
CA TYR A 279 -10.34 -0.53 2.31
C TYR A 279 -9.67 0.68 2.98
N ASP A 280 -9.94 0.94 4.25
CA ASP A 280 -9.37 2.11 4.95
C ASP A 280 -7.84 1.98 5.06
N ASP A 281 -7.34 0.77 5.33
CA ASP A 281 -5.91 0.48 5.30
C ASP A 281 -5.34 0.67 3.88
N PHE A 282 -6.00 0.14 2.86
CA PHE A 282 -5.60 0.39 1.48
C PHE A 282 -5.57 1.89 1.15
N ALA A 283 -6.63 2.64 1.45
CA ALA A 283 -6.76 4.05 1.15
C ALA A 283 -5.69 4.87 1.88
N PHE A 284 -5.41 4.53 3.14
CA PHE A 284 -4.32 5.12 3.90
C PHE A 284 -2.96 4.82 3.23
N ASN A 285 -2.71 3.58 2.79
CA ASN A 285 -1.46 3.22 2.11
C ASN A 285 -1.32 3.84 0.71
N ALA A 286 -2.40 3.87 -0.05
CA ALA A 286 -2.43 4.29 -1.44
C ALA A 286 -2.45 5.82 -1.57
N PHE A 287 -3.26 6.52 -0.78
CA PHE A 287 -3.53 7.94 -0.99
C PHE A 287 -2.79 8.87 -0.03
N SER A 288 -2.07 8.35 0.96
CA SER A 288 -1.18 9.17 1.80
C SER A 288 0.27 9.05 1.38
N PHE A 289 0.89 10.20 1.10
CA PHE A 289 2.33 10.30 1.09
C PHE A 289 2.84 10.31 2.54
N ARG A 290 3.81 9.45 2.85
CA ARG A 290 4.43 9.39 4.18
C ARG A 290 5.85 8.89 4.10
N LEU A 291 6.60 9.12 5.18
CA LEU A 291 7.85 8.42 5.44
C LEU A 291 7.53 7.09 6.13
N LEU A 292 8.16 6.00 5.70
CA LEU A 292 7.93 4.67 6.27
C LEU A 292 8.70 4.53 7.59
N PRO A 293 8.08 3.99 8.66
CA PRO A 293 8.76 3.77 9.94
C PRO A 293 9.80 2.67 9.84
N TYR A 294 10.80 2.74 10.73
CA TYR A 294 11.77 1.66 10.91
C TYR A 294 11.07 0.34 11.21
N ALA A 295 11.46 -0.70 10.48
CA ALA A 295 11.04 -2.07 10.74
C ALA A 295 12.20 -3.02 10.50
N VAL A 296 12.18 -4.15 11.20
CA VAL A 296 13.14 -5.24 11.03
C VAL A 296 12.36 -6.48 10.64
N ASP A 297 12.74 -7.10 9.51
CA ASP A 297 12.17 -8.37 9.11
C ASP A 297 12.54 -9.46 10.12
N ALA A 298 11.54 -10.10 10.71
CA ALA A 298 11.73 -11.05 11.80
C ALA A 298 12.47 -12.35 11.38
N THR A 299 12.56 -12.63 10.07
CA THR A 299 13.16 -13.86 9.55
C THR A 299 14.62 -13.64 9.14
N SER A 300 14.87 -12.57 8.39
CA SER A 300 16.17 -12.23 7.81
C SER A 300 16.99 -11.26 8.65
N GLY A 301 16.36 -10.54 9.58
CA GLY A 301 16.97 -9.45 10.34
C GLY A 301 17.23 -8.20 9.49
N ALA A 302 16.72 -8.13 8.25
CA ALA A 302 16.93 -6.99 7.38
C ALA A 302 16.14 -5.77 7.88
N ALA A 303 16.83 -4.65 8.06
CA ALA A 303 16.23 -3.36 8.37
C ALA A 303 15.60 -2.71 7.14
N THR A 304 14.48 -2.03 7.32
CA THR A 304 13.77 -1.24 6.29
C THR A 304 13.13 0.01 6.90
N GLY A 305 12.62 0.90 6.04
CA GLY A 305 11.98 2.14 6.45
C GLY A 305 12.95 3.29 6.71
N THR A 306 12.53 4.24 7.54
CA THR A 306 13.28 5.46 7.84
C THR A 306 13.95 5.33 9.21
N TYR A 307 15.28 5.33 9.22
CA TYR A 307 16.08 5.18 10.43
C TYR A 307 17.48 5.72 10.22
N ALA A 308 18.12 6.10 11.33
CA ALA A 308 19.50 6.50 11.29
C ALA A 308 20.42 5.28 11.41
N VAL A 309 21.38 5.19 10.49
CA VAL A 309 22.42 4.14 10.49
C VAL A 309 23.64 4.60 11.30
N ARG A 310 23.92 5.90 11.28
CA ARG A 310 24.97 6.57 12.07
C ARG A 310 24.46 7.93 12.51
N ASN A 311 25.19 8.56 13.43
CA ASN A 311 24.87 9.91 13.89
C ASN A 311 24.87 10.98 12.77
N THR A 312 25.43 10.71 11.59
CA THR A 312 25.39 11.62 10.43
C THR A 312 24.64 11.06 9.22
N GLN A 313 24.01 9.88 9.31
CA GLN A 313 23.40 9.24 8.15
C GLN A 313 22.01 8.67 8.48
N ILE A 314 21.00 9.14 7.74
CA ILE A 314 19.61 8.70 7.86
C ILE A 314 19.20 8.04 6.55
N ILE A 315 18.84 6.76 6.60
CA ILE A 315 18.11 6.11 5.51
C ILE A 315 16.67 6.61 5.59
N VAL A 316 16.13 7.08 4.48
CA VAL A 316 14.77 7.57 4.37
C VAL A 316 14.05 6.81 3.27
N LYS A 317 12.84 6.35 3.57
CA LYS A 317 12.00 5.65 2.62
C LYS A 317 10.61 6.24 2.60
N THR A 318 10.08 6.52 1.40
CA THR A 318 8.75 7.08 1.19
C THR A 318 7.72 5.97 0.89
N SER A 319 6.45 6.19 1.19
CA SER A 319 5.35 5.27 0.84
C SER A 319 5.04 5.24 -0.66
N ALA A 320 5.48 6.27 -1.38
CA ALA A 320 5.20 6.50 -2.77
C ALA A 320 6.49 6.86 -3.50
N GLN A 321 6.61 6.39 -4.73
CA GLN A 321 7.64 6.84 -5.66
C GLN A 321 7.36 8.28 -6.06
N VAL A 322 8.38 9.13 -6.05
CA VAL A 322 8.31 10.52 -6.52
C VAL A 322 9.12 10.70 -7.79
N ALA A 323 8.73 11.64 -8.64
CA ALA A 323 9.45 11.93 -9.87
C ALA A 323 10.90 12.30 -9.55
N ASN A 324 11.87 11.73 -10.27
CA ASN A 324 13.27 12.06 -10.09
C ASN A 324 13.63 13.30 -10.93
N PRO A 325 13.96 14.45 -10.33
CA PRO A 325 14.30 15.67 -11.07
C PRO A 325 15.52 15.49 -11.98
N VAL A 326 16.41 14.54 -11.67
CA VAL A 326 17.62 14.25 -12.46
C VAL A 326 17.30 13.45 -13.72
N ALA A 327 16.23 12.65 -13.70
CA ALA A 327 15.81 11.84 -14.85
C ALA A 327 14.87 12.59 -15.81
N HIS A 328 14.69 13.90 -15.60
CA HIS A 328 13.87 14.74 -16.47
C HIS A 328 14.54 14.90 -17.84
N GLU A 329 13.75 14.93 -18.92
CA GLU A 329 14.25 15.01 -20.29
C GLU A 329 15.02 16.30 -20.61
N ASP A 330 14.89 17.32 -19.77
CA ASP A 330 15.55 18.63 -19.90
C ASP A 330 16.90 18.70 -19.13
N VAL A 331 17.33 17.62 -18.47
CA VAL A 331 18.60 17.58 -17.74
C VAL A 331 19.66 16.94 -18.62
N ASP A 332 20.41 17.78 -19.35
CA ASP A 332 21.41 17.35 -20.33
C ASP A 332 22.84 17.82 -20.00
N THR A 333 22.98 18.67 -18.98
CA THR A 333 24.28 19.24 -18.56
C THR A 333 24.60 18.97 -17.09
N GLU A 334 25.89 19.01 -16.75
CA GLU A 334 26.37 18.84 -15.36
C GLU A 334 25.83 19.93 -14.41
N GLU A 335 25.56 21.14 -14.93
CA GLU A 335 24.98 22.24 -14.16
C GLU A 335 23.49 22.01 -13.83
N GLU A 336 22.72 21.49 -14.79
CA GLU A 336 21.32 21.10 -14.60
C GLU A 336 21.21 19.90 -13.66
N GLU A 337 22.08 18.89 -13.80
CA GLU A 337 22.14 17.74 -12.90
C GLU A 337 22.44 18.19 -11.46
N THR A 338 23.42 19.10 -11.28
CA THR A 338 23.74 19.67 -9.97
C THR A 338 22.55 20.44 -9.39
N THR A 339 21.81 21.17 -10.22
CA THR A 339 20.60 21.90 -9.80
C THR A 339 19.50 20.93 -9.38
N ALA A 340 19.26 19.87 -10.14
CA ALA A 340 18.30 18.82 -9.83
C ALA A 340 18.64 18.08 -8.52
N ILE A 341 19.91 17.74 -8.30
CA ILE A 341 20.40 17.15 -7.03
C ILE A 341 20.16 18.11 -5.86
N ASN A 342 20.41 19.41 -6.04
CA ASN A 342 20.13 20.41 -5.00
C ASN A 342 18.64 20.57 -4.70
N THR A 343 17.77 20.39 -5.70
CA THR A 343 16.31 20.33 -5.49
C THR A 343 15.94 19.16 -4.58
N VAL A 344 16.45 17.95 -4.86
CA VAL A 344 16.19 16.76 -4.02
C VAL A 344 16.73 16.94 -2.61
N LYS A 345 17.93 17.54 -2.47
CA LYS A 345 18.48 17.91 -1.15
C LYS A 345 17.52 18.84 -0.40
N GLY A 346 16.93 19.81 -1.09
CA GLY A 346 15.97 20.77 -0.52
C GLY A 346 14.68 20.15 -0.01
N TRP A 347 14.36 18.91 -0.41
CA TRP A 347 13.18 18.21 0.08
C TRP A 347 13.27 17.82 1.55
N PHE A 348 14.49 17.72 2.10
CA PHE A 348 14.71 17.18 3.43
C PHE A 348 15.15 18.24 4.42
N SER A 349 14.56 18.20 5.62
CA SER A 349 15.10 18.91 6.79
C SER A 349 15.05 18.01 8.01
N VAL A 350 16.00 18.16 8.92
CA VAL A 350 16.06 17.39 10.17
C VAL A 350 16.08 18.37 11.33
N LYS A 351 15.21 18.19 12.33
CA LYS A 351 15.09 19.11 13.46
C LYS A 351 15.02 18.36 14.78
N GLU A 352 15.64 18.94 15.79
CA GLU A 352 15.50 18.48 17.18
C GLU A 352 14.05 18.70 17.64
N LYS A 353 13.48 17.68 18.27
CA LYS A 353 12.17 17.71 18.89
C LYS A 353 12.29 18.33 20.28
N THR A 354 11.53 19.39 20.51
CA THR A 354 11.55 20.21 21.75
C THR A 354 10.29 20.05 22.60
N GLY A 355 9.29 19.33 22.08
CA GLY A 355 7.99 19.03 22.69
C GLY A 355 7.22 18.04 21.81
N GLU A 356 5.96 17.75 22.13
CA GLU A 356 5.18 16.70 21.44
C GLU A 356 5.10 16.91 19.92
N ASP A 357 4.89 18.16 19.47
CA ASP A 357 4.86 18.56 18.05
C ASP A 357 5.60 19.91 17.83
N THR A 358 6.60 20.19 18.65
CA THR A 358 7.40 21.44 18.54
C THR A 358 8.85 21.11 18.25
N TYR A 359 9.44 21.87 17.33
CA TYR A 359 10.79 21.60 16.82
C TYR A 359 11.67 22.83 16.96
N ALA A 360 12.98 22.60 17.07
CA ALA A 360 13.97 23.67 17.03
C ALA A 360 13.81 24.51 15.74
N GLU A 361 13.89 25.83 15.87
CA GLU A 361 13.76 26.76 14.75
C GLU A 361 14.86 26.54 13.71
N THR A 362 16.08 26.23 14.19
CA THR A 362 17.21 25.84 13.34
C THR A 362 17.31 24.32 13.30
N GLY A 363 17.22 23.74 12.11
CA GLY A 363 17.46 22.31 11.88
C GLY A 363 18.94 21.97 11.84
N LEU A 364 19.23 20.66 11.84
CA LEU A 364 20.57 20.15 11.51
C LEU A 364 20.88 20.44 10.03
N THR A 365 22.17 20.60 9.73
CA THR A 365 22.60 20.90 8.35
C THR A 365 22.64 19.61 7.55
N VAL A 366 21.84 19.54 6.47
CA VAL A 366 21.94 18.47 5.47
C VAL A 366 23.09 18.82 4.52
N GLU A 367 24.12 17.98 4.50
CA GLU A 367 25.27 18.14 3.60
C GLU A 367 24.88 17.71 2.17
N ARG A 368 24.32 16.50 2.03
CA ARG A 368 23.84 15.97 0.75
C ARG A 368 22.75 14.90 0.95
N VAL A 369 22.14 14.50 -0.17
CA VAL A 369 21.19 13.39 -0.22
C VAL A 369 21.60 12.47 -1.36
N ASP A 370 21.86 11.19 -1.04
CA ASP A 370 22.22 10.17 -2.02
C ASP A 370 20.96 9.38 -2.43
N PHE A 371 20.76 9.14 -3.73
CA PHE A 371 19.58 8.44 -4.29
C PHE A 371 19.91 7.83 -5.67
N ALA A 372 18.98 7.04 -6.22
CA ALA A 372 19.17 6.37 -7.51
C ALA A 372 19.00 7.33 -8.71
N LEU A 373 20.10 7.93 -9.16
CA LEU A 373 20.10 8.97 -10.21
C LEU A 373 19.47 8.55 -11.56
N ARG A 374 19.52 7.26 -11.90
CA ARG A 374 19.11 6.75 -13.24
C ARG A 374 17.66 6.29 -13.32
N ASN A 375 16.94 6.26 -12.22
CA ASN A 375 15.55 5.83 -12.22
C ASN A 375 14.65 7.03 -12.54
N ALA A 376 13.60 6.82 -13.34
CA ALA A 376 12.60 7.86 -13.60
C ALA A 376 11.89 8.32 -12.32
N THR A 377 11.76 7.43 -11.34
CA THR A 377 11.19 7.70 -10.02
C THR A 377 12.08 7.18 -8.90
N ILE A 378 11.97 7.79 -7.72
CA ILE A 378 12.76 7.46 -6.53
C ILE A 378 11.88 7.40 -5.28
N ALA A 379 12.24 6.54 -4.33
CA ALA A 379 11.56 6.42 -3.03
C ALA A 379 12.50 6.11 -1.86
N ASP A 380 13.77 5.77 -2.15
CA ASP A 380 14.79 5.46 -1.17
C ASP A 380 15.89 6.52 -1.26
N PHE A 381 16.25 7.10 -0.12
CA PHE A 381 17.22 8.18 0.01
C PHE A 381 18.16 7.92 1.18
N VAL A 382 19.39 8.44 1.09
CA VAL A 382 20.30 8.54 2.24
C VAL A 382 20.58 10.01 2.48
N VAL A 383 20.02 10.55 3.55
CA VAL A 383 20.26 11.93 3.99
C VAL A 383 21.53 11.94 4.83
N VAL A 384 22.52 12.71 4.37
CA VAL A 384 23.82 12.87 5.04
C VAL A 384 23.87 14.24 5.70
N LEU A 385 24.08 14.23 7.02
CA LEU A 385 24.21 15.43 7.84
C LEU A 385 25.67 15.89 7.89
N ASP A 386 25.87 17.19 8.07
CA ASP A 386 27.18 17.79 8.31
C ASP A 386 27.78 17.26 9.62
N ASP A 387 29.05 16.87 9.60
CA ASP A 387 29.79 16.36 10.76
C ASP A 387 29.83 17.35 11.95
N ALA A 388 29.62 18.65 11.70
CA ALA A 388 29.52 19.68 12.74
C ALA A 388 28.17 19.69 13.45
N THR A 389 27.12 19.08 12.87
CA THR A 389 25.77 19.00 13.44
C THR A 389 25.22 17.57 13.39
N PRO A 390 25.88 16.58 14.04
CA PRO A 390 25.40 15.20 14.06
C PRO A 390 24.16 15.07 14.96
N LEU A 391 23.47 13.95 14.81
CA LEU A 391 22.47 13.49 15.77
C LEU A 391 23.12 13.20 17.13
N ASP A 392 22.45 13.59 18.20
CA ASP A 392 22.83 13.32 19.58
C ASP A 392 21.86 12.31 20.18
N ILE A 393 22.38 11.16 20.63
CA ILE A 393 21.58 10.06 21.22
C ILE A 393 20.83 10.47 22.49
N THR A 394 21.17 11.61 23.11
CA THR A 394 20.47 12.13 24.28
C THR A 394 19.25 12.99 23.94
N LYS A 395 18.99 13.21 22.66
CA LYS A 395 17.91 14.05 22.13
C LYS A 395 16.97 13.25 21.23
N GLU A 396 15.85 13.86 20.87
CA GLU A 396 14.92 13.31 19.88
C GLU A 396 14.92 14.19 18.64
N TYR A 397 14.72 13.59 17.46
CA TYR A 397 14.72 14.28 16.18
C TYR A 397 13.55 13.83 15.32
N ALA A 398 13.10 14.71 14.43
CA ALA A 398 12.24 14.36 13.32
C ALA A 398 12.88 14.77 12.00
N ILE A 399 12.62 13.97 10.97
CA ILE A 399 12.93 14.29 9.58
C ILE A 399 11.65 14.65 8.85
N PHE A 400 11.74 15.69 8.02
CA PHE A 400 10.65 16.24 7.25
C PHE A 400 10.96 16.09 5.77
N TYR A 401 9.93 15.79 5.00
CA TYR A 401 9.93 15.74 3.55
C TYR A 401 8.97 16.78 2.99
N ASN A 402 9.40 17.54 1.98
CA ASN A 402 8.55 18.44 1.22
C ASN A 402 9.09 18.64 -0.20
N ASP A 403 8.43 18.11 -1.22
CA ASP A 403 8.76 18.36 -2.64
C ASP A 403 7.93 19.48 -3.29
N GLY A 404 7.10 20.17 -2.51
CA GLY A 404 6.14 21.17 -2.95
C GLY A 404 4.77 20.61 -3.33
N VAL A 405 4.62 19.29 -3.39
CA VAL A 405 3.36 18.59 -3.70
C VAL A 405 2.94 17.70 -2.52
N SER A 406 3.89 16.98 -1.95
CA SER A 406 3.75 16.02 -0.88
C SER A 406 4.54 16.47 0.33
N GLU A 407 3.92 16.33 1.51
CA GLU A 407 4.56 16.63 2.79
C GLU A 407 4.45 15.43 3.71
N ALA A 408 5.52 15.13 4.43
CA ALA A 408 5.52 14.10 5.46
C ALA A 408 6.57 14.39 6.53
N GLU A 409 6.36 13.81 7.71
CA GLU A 409 7.33 13.83 8.79
C GLU A 409 7.33 12.49 9.52
N ILE A 410 8.48 12.17 10.13
CA ILE A 410 8.58 11.03 11.03
C ILE A 410 9.70 11.26 12.06
N ALA A 411 9.51 10.71 13.26
CA ALA A 411 10.58 10.64 14.25
C ALA A 411 11.75 9.80 13.71
N VAL A 412 12.98 10.30 13.87
CA VAL A 412 14.18 9.58 13.44
C VAL A 412 14.44 8.45 14.43
N ASN A 413 14.39 7.21 13.95
CA ASN A 413 14.72 6.05 14.74
C ASN A 413 16.26 5.89 14.88
N MET A 414 16.79 6.29 16.03
CA MET A 414 18.23 6.26 16.35
C MET A 414 18.61 5.04 17.18
N ASP A 415 19.88 4.68 17.17
CA ASP A 415 20.40 3.62 18.03
C ASP A 415 20.79 4.16 19.40
N THR A 416 20.01 3.80 20.41
CA THR A 416 20.19 4.29 21.79
C THR A 416 20.54 3.16 22.75
N GLU A 417 20.72 1.93 22.26
CA GLU A 417 21.06 0.78 23.09
C GLU A 417 22.56 0.55 23.04
N ALA A 418 23.17 0.26 24.20
CA ALA A 418 24.59 -0.05 24.25
C ALA A 418 24.85 -1.54 23.96
N PRO A 419 26.01 -1.90 23.40
CA PRO A 419 26.38 -3.29 23.19
C PRO A 419 26.36 -4.10 24.48
N VAL A 420 26.11 -5.41 24.41
CA VAL A 420 26.11 -6.29 25.59
C VAL A 420 27.34 -7.18 25.59
N ILE A 421 28.20 -7.05 26.61
CA ILE A 421 29.33 -7.96 26.85
C ILE A 421 28.85 -9.15 27.69
N THR A 422 29.04 -10.36 27.19
CA THR A 422 28.67 -11.62 27.86
C THR A 422 29.90 -12.49 28.09
N PHE A 423 29.98 -13.12 29.27
CA PHE A 423 31.03 -14.08 29.62
C PHE A 423 30.45 -15.50 29.78
N PRO A 424 30.42 -16.33 28.72
CA PRO A 424 29.72 -17.62 28.76
C PRO A 424 30.30 -18.65 29.74
N LEU A 425 31.60 -18.58 30.03
CA LEU A 425 32.30 -19.56 30.86
C LEU A 425 32.80 -18.99 32.20
N LEU A 426 32.61 -17.69 32.43
CA LEU A 426 33.06 -17.06 33.66
C LEU A 426 32.05 -17.39 34.78
N PRO A 427 32.52 -17.82 35.98
CA PRO A 427 31.62 -18.09 37.09
C PRO A 427 30.83 -16.84 37.47
N ALA A 428 29.65 -17.01 38.07
CA ALA A 428 28.75 -15.91 38.42
C ALA A 428 29.38 -14.86 39.36
N ASN A 429 30.40 -15.25 40.15
CA ASN A 429 31.15 -14.31 40.99
C ASN A 429 32.15 -13.45 40.19
N LYS A 430 32.36 -13.74 38.90
CA LYS A 430 33.33 -13.10 38.00
C LYS A 430 34.78 -13.09 38.55
N ILE A 431 35.17 -14.13 39.30
CA ILE A 431 36.52 -14.26 39.88
C ILE A 431 37.33 -15.32 39.15
N ILE A 432 38.57 -14.98 38.79
CA ILE A 432 39.56 -15.87 38.17
C ILE A 432 40.77 -15.93 39.10
N GLU A 433 41.15 -17.11 39.54
CA GLU A 433 42.33 -17.28 40.39
C GLU A 433 43.59 -17.39 39.53
N VAL A 434 44.62 -16.61 39.90
CA VAL A 434 45.92 -16.57 39.20
C VAL A 434 47.02 -16.91 40.21
N ALA A 435 47.98 -17.72 39.78
CA ALA A 435 49.12 -18.10 40.61
C ALA A 435 50.06 -16.91 40.87
N TRP A 436 50.36 -16.69 42.14
CA TRP A 436 51.31 -15.67 42.58
C TRP A 436 52.72 -15.88 41.98
N GLY A 437 53.33 -14.78 41.56
CA GLY A 437 54.70 -14.72 41.07
C GLY A 437 54.92 -15.28 39.66
N GLN A 438 53.87 -15.76 38.98
CA GLN A 438 53.96 -16.28 37.61
C GLN A 438 53.44 -15.26 36.58
N PRO A 439 54.00 -15.20 35.36
CA PRO A 439 53.41 -14.45 34.27
C PRO A 439 51.99 -14.97 33.97
N PHE A 440 51.05 -14.05 33.75
CA PHE A 440 49.70 -14.43 33.30
C PHE A 440 49.75 -14.94 31.86
N ASN A 441 49.16 -16.10 31.61
CA ASN A 441 49.00 -16.65 30.28
C ASN A 441 47.75 -16.04 29.65
N LEU A 442 47.92 -15.26 28.58
CA LEU A 442 46.81 -14.59 27.89
C LEU A 442 45.78 -15.56 27.30
N ALA A 443 46.14 -16.83 27.08
CA ALA A 443 45.18 -17.85 26.66
C ALA A 443 44.16 -18.19 27.76
N ASP A 444 44.46 -17.87 29.02
CA ASP A 444 43.56 -18.08 30.15
C ASP A 444 42.69 -16.83 30.43
N PHE A 445 42.75 -15.82 29.54
CA PHE A 445 41.83 -14.69 29.60
C PHE A 445 40.40 -15.18 29.35
N PRO A 446 39.40 -14.69 30.10
CA PRO A 446 38.02 -15.14 29.93
C PRO A 446 37.55 -15.02 28.49
N LEU A 447 36.89 -16.06 28.00
CA LEU A 447 36.13 -15.95 26.76
C LEU A 447 34.95 -15.00 27.00
N TYR A 448 34.79 -14.03 26.10
CA TYR A 448 33.68 -13.10 26.08
C TYR A 448 33.20 -12.90 24.65
N THR A 449 31.96 -12.43 24.53
CA THR A 449 31.35 -11.95 23.29
C THR A 449 30.74 -10.59 23.54
N ALA A 450 30.76 -9.69 22.56
CA ALA A 450 30.03 -8.43 22.62
C ALA A 450 29.12 -8.31 21.40
N THR A 451 27.82 -8.17 21.65
CA THR A 451 26.80 -8.08 20.60
C THR A 451 25.97 -6.83 20.78
N ASP A 452 25.67 -6.18 19.68
CA ASP A 452 24.86 -4.98 19.60
C ASP A 452 23.60 -5.21 18.75
N ASN A 453 22.53 -4.48 19.04
CA ASN A 453 21.24 -4.64 18.37
C ASN A 453 21.27 -4.19 16.89
N ARG A 454 22.15 -3.26 16.49
CA ARG A 454 22.31 -2.82 15.09
C ARG A 454 23.66 -3.11 14.47
N ASP A 455 24.74 -3.00 15.25
CA ASP A 455 26.10 -3.26 14.77
C ASP A 455 26.43 -4.76 14.69
N GLY A 456 25.61 -5.63 15.30
CA GLY A 456 25.83 -7.07 15.34
C GLY A 456 26.99 -7.46 16.24
N ASP A 457 27.89 -8.33 15.77
CA ASP A 457 29.05 -8.78 16.57
C ASP A 457 30.15 -7.71 16.60
N VAL A 458 30.31 -7.08 17.77
CA VAL A 458 31.32 -6.07 18.06
C VAL A 458 32.42 -6.59 18.99
N THR A 459 32.55 -7.90 19.16
CA THR A 459 33.55 -8.54 20.06
C THR A 459 34.97 -8.05 19.78
N LEU A 460 35.32 -7.85 18.51
CA LEU A 460 36.65 -7.38 18.11
C LEU A 460 36.94 -5.91 18.47
N LYS A 461 35.91 -5.13 18.84
CA LYS A 461 36.04 -3.74 19.31
C LYS A 461 36.27 -3.64 20.83
N VAL A 462 36.12 -4.74 21.58
CA VAL A 462 36.30 -4.75 23.04
C VAL A 462 37.76 -4.50 23.39
N PHE A 463 38.02 -3.60 24.35
CA PHE A 463 39.36 -3.29 24.83
C PHE A 463 39.38 -3.06 26.34
N VAL A 464 40.58 -3.08 26.93
CA VAL A 464 40.82 -2.68 28.31
C VAL A 464 41.25 -1.20 28.31
N PRO A 465 40.42 -0.26 28.82
CA PRO A 465 40.79 1.15 28.84
C PRO A 465 41.97 1.38 29.79
N ALA A 466 42.84 2.34 29.47
CA ALA A 466 43.96 2.70 30.33
C ALA A 466 43.47 3.26 31.69
N GLY A 467 44.04 2.80 32.80
CA GLY A 467 43.66 3.26 34.13
C GLY A 467 44.04 2.29 35.25
N SER A 468 43.47 2.50 36.45
CA SER A 468 43.71 1.62 37.61
C SER A 468 43.20 0.20 37.41
N ASN A 469 42.16 0.03 36.58
CA ASN A 469 41.53 -1.27 36.27
C ASN A 469 42.12 -1.93 35.01
N ALA A 470 43.36 -1.56 34.62
CA ALA A 470 44.05 -2.10 33.46
C ALA A 470 45.28 -2.95 33.84
N ILE A 471 45.62 -2.99 35.12
CA ILE A 471 46.91 -3.54 35.60
C ILE A 471 46.65 -4.75 36.49
N LEU A 472 47.16 -5.90 36.05
CA LEU A 472 47.29 -7.10 36.86
C LEU A 472 48.75 -7.24 37.33
N ASP A 473 49.01 -7.13 38.64
CA ASP A 473 50.34 -7.41 39.21
C ASP A 473 50.36 -8.77 39.91
N THR A 474 50.80 -9.81 39.19
CA THR A 474 50.88 -11.17 39.75
C THR A 474 51.93 -11.32 40.86
N ARG A 475 52.79 -10.32 41.10
CA ARG A 475 53.82 -10.34 42.16
C ARG A 475 53.26 -9.93 43.51
N VAL A 476 52.07 -9.33 43.55
CA VAL A 476 51.42 -8.86 44.77
C VAL A 476 50.10 -9.62 44.93
N GLU A 477 49.94 -10.27 46.08
CA GLU A 477 48.72 -10.99 46.44
C GLU A 477 47.56 -10.00 46.62
N GLY A 478 46.38 -10.32 46.07
CA GLY A 478 45.21 -9.45 46.15
C GLY A 478 44.22 -9.64 45.00
N ASP A 479 43.15 -8.87 45.07
CA ASP A 479 42.11 -8.78 44.04
C ASP A 479 42.39 -7.61 43.11
N TYR A 480 42.47 -7.90 41.82
CA TYR A 480 42.68 -6.93 40.74
C TYR A 480 41.45 -6.90 39.86
N VAL A 481 40.74 -5.77 39.86
CA VAL A 481 39.57 -5.57 39.01
C VAL A 481 40.06 -5.13 37.62
N ILE A 482 39.65 -5.88 36.60
CA ILE A 482 39.87 -5.52 35.20
C ILE A 482 38.56 -5.09 34.58
N GLU A 483 38.60 -3.97 33.86
CA GLU A 483 37.47 -3.41 33.12
C GLU A 483 37.63 -3.69 31.62
N LEU A 484 36.58 -4.21 31.00
CA LEU A 484 36.40 -4.21 29.55
C LEU A 484 35.47 -3.07 29.17
N GLN A 485 35.76 -2.44 28.04
CA GLN A 485 34.92 -1.42 27.44
C GLN A 485 34.70 -1.77 25.97
N VAL A 486 33.48 -1.52 25.48
CA VAL A 486 33.14 -1.54 24.07
C VAL A 486 32.26 -0.33 23.76
N GLU A 487 32.44 0.24 22.59
CA GLU A 487 31.66 1.35 22.05
C GLU A 487 31.13 0.95 20.68
N ASP A 488 29.85 1.21 20.43
CA ASP A 488 29.22 0.98 19.13
C ASP A 488 29.51 2.12 18.13
N ALA A 489 28.93 2.07 16.94
CA ALA A 489 29.04 3.12 15.94
C ALA A 489 28.30 4.42 16.29
N TRP A 490 27.48 4.41 17.34
CA TRP A 490 26.64 5.51 17.82
C TRP A 490 27.19 6.22 19.07
N GLY A 491 28.26 5.68 19.65
CA GLY A 491 28.88 6.18 20.87
C GLY A 491 28.22 5.64 22.15
N ASN A 492 27.33 4.65 22.06
CA ASN A 492 26.84 3.95 23.23
C ASN A 492 27.96 3.05 23.79
N ILE A 493 28.22 3.17 25.08
CA ILE A 493 29.36 2.51 25.75
C ILE A 493 28.86 1.50 26.76
N THR A 494 29.41 0.28 26.69
CA THR A 494 29.28 -0.72 27.76
C THR A 494 30.60 -0.95 28.45
N LYS A 495 30.55 -1.00 29.78
CA LYS A 495 31.68 -1.34 30.64
C LYS A 495 31.33 -2.55 31.48
N GLU A 496 32.21 -3.53 31.49
CA GLU A 496 32.04 -4.75 32.29
C GLU A 496 33.31 -5.04 33.07
N THR A 497 33.14 -5.47 34.33
CA THR A 497 34.28 -5.73 35.23
C THR A 497 34.30 -7.17 35.70
N PHE A 498 35.51 -7.71 35.84
CA PHE A 498 35.76 -8.99 36.48
C PHE A 498 37.07 -8.94 37.28
N THR A 499 37.28 -9.91 38.17
CA THR A 499 38.38 -9.88 39.14
C THR A 499 39.37 -11.00 38.88
N PHE A 500 40.65 -10.65 38.74
CA PHE A 500 41.74 -11.58 38.94
C PHE A 500 42.16 -11.59 40.40
N ARG A 501 42.05 -12.75 41.05
CA ARG A 501 42.52 -12.96 42.41
C ARG A 501 43.88 -13.65 42.38
N VAL A 502 44.93 -12.91 42.73
CA VAL A 502 46.28 -13.46 42.81
C VAL A 502 46.43 -14.19 44.13
N VAL A 503 46.54 -15.51 44.08
CA VAL A 503 46.68 -16.39 45.26
C VAL A 503 48.04 -17.08 45.25
N LYS A 504 48.64 -17.23 46.42
CA LYS A 504 49.77 -18.15 46.58
C LYS A 504 49.23 -19.57 46.48
N SER A 505 49.80 -20.38 45.60
CA SER A 505 49.53 -21.83 45.58
C SER A 505 49.78 -22.37 47.00
N GLY A 506 48.76 -22.99 47.61
CA GLY A 506 48.78 -23.50 49.00
C GLY A 506 50.05 -24.29 49.37
N GLN A 507 50.50 -24.43 50.61
CA GLN A 507 49.78 -24.50 51.90
C GLN A 507 48.38 -25.10 51.85
#